data_AF-A0A9Q3PU37-F1
#
_entry.id   AF-A0A9Q3PU37-F1
#
_cell.length_a   1.000
_cell.length_b   1.000
_cell.length_c   1.000
_cell.angle_alpha   90.00
_cell.angle_beta   90.00
_cell.angle_gamma   90.00
#
_symmetry.space_group_name_H-M   'P 1'
#
loop_
_entity.id
_entity.type
_entity.pdbx_description
1 polymer ?
#
loop_
_entity_poly.entity_id
_entity_poly.type
_entity_poly.pdbx_seq_one_letter_code
_entity_poly.pdbx_strand_id
1 'polypeptide(L)'
;MPEIPIDIRNSSSDKEVIKAKMTKLTRTNWVQWSCQFKNYLISKGMDDLLDPPSEDVKKTIEFNKRNGGALTLLWSSISTEIEGVLLNNKYSFYNYWFRLGNCCGKNFIVVICQTLQKLVSLRYKPCSSLEKHIDNFHKIHASYLSISANSSIIKYGSSIFSSKLAQ
;
A
#
# COMPACT_ATOMS: atom_id res chain seq x y z
N MET A 1 -30.12 -31.08 -51.95
CA MET A 1 -29.40 -30.03 -51.21
C MET A 1 -28.60 -30.70 -50.09
N PRO A 2 -27.39 -30.21 -49.81
CA PRO A 2 -26.32 -30.94 -49.12
C PRO A 2 -26.45 -30.95 -47.60
N GLU A 3 -25.74 -31.89 -46.97
CA GLU A 3 -25.44 -31.96 -45.54
C GLU A 3 -24.64 -30.72 -45.07
N ILE A 4 -24.97 -30.22 -43.87
CA ILE A 4 -24.10 -29.36 -43.08
C ILE A 4 -23.91 -30.07 -41.73
N PRO A 5 -22.69 -30.50 -41.37
CA PRO A 5 -22.41 -31.03 -40.05
C PRO A 5 -22.45 -29.86 -39.05
N ILE A 6 -23.33 -29.94 -38.04
CA ILE A 6 -23.21 -29.05 -36.89
C ILE A 6 -22.17 -29.66 -35.96
N ASP A 7 -20.99 -29.07 -36.06
CA ASP A 7 -19.78 -29.27 -35.29
C ASP A 7 -20.07 -29.31 -33.77
N ILE A 8 -19.49 -30.32 -33.12
CA ILE A 8 -19.49 -30.51 -31.68
C ILE A 8 -18.64 -29.38 -31.09
N ARG A 9 -19.27 -28.24 -30.78
CA ARG A 9 -18.61 -27.24 -29.94
C ARG A 9 -18.60 -27.74 -28.51
N ASN A 10 -17.49 -28.41 -28.18
CA ASN A 10 -16.91 -28.41 -26.84
C ASN A 10 -16.89 -26.96 -26.32
N SER A 11 -17.94 -26.58 -25.58
CA SER A 11 -17.88 -25.43 -24.68
C SER A 11 -17.02 -25.88 -23.51
N SER A 12 -15.71 -25.93 -23.73
CA SER A 12 -14.74 -25.84 -22.65
C SER A 12 -15.11 -24.57 -21.93
N SER A 13 -15.66 -24.71 -20.73
CA SER A 13 -15.90 -23.59 -19.85
C SER A 13 -14.53 -22.96 -19.60
N ASP A 14 -14.20 -21.95 -20.39
CA ASP A 14 -13.16 -21.01 -20.06
C ASP A 14 -13.60 -20.37 -18.76
N LYS A 15 -13.20 -21.02 -17.67
CA LYS A 15 -13.06 -20.40 -16.37
C LYS A 15 -11.94 -19.38 -16.55
N GLU A 16 -12.23 -18.30 -17.26
CA GLU A 16 -11.60 -17.02 -16.99
C GLU A 16 -11.91 -16.72 -15.54
N VAL A 17 -11.05 -17.25 -14.67
CA VAL A 17 -10.90 -16.78 -13.32
C VAL A 17 -10.59 -15.31 -13.51
N ILE A 18 -11.61 -14.47 -13.31
CA ILE A 18 -11.46 -13.04 -13.11
C ILE A 18 -10.53 -12.92 -11.91
N LYS A 19 -9.22 -13.01 -12.15
CA LYS A 19 -8.19 -12.68 -11.18
C LYS A 19 -8.43 -11.21 -10.96
N ALA A 20 -9.15 -10.88 -9.88
CA ALA A 20 -9.31 -9.53 -9.40
C ALA A 20 -7.92 -8.88 -9.50
N LYS A 21 -7.75 -7.96 -10.47
CA LYS A 21 -6.48 -7.30 -10.74
C LYS A 21 -6.24 -6.39 -9.56
N MET A 22 -5.66 -6.95 -8.51
CA MET A 22 -5.25 -6.19 -7.36
C MET A 22 -4.25 -5.14 -7.82
N THR A 23 -4.47 -3.89 -7.44
CA THR A 23 -3.56 -2.80 -7.78
C THR A 23 -2.17 -3.14 -7.21
N LYS A 24 -1.10 -2.83 -7.95
CA LYS A 24 0.26 -3.03 -7.45
C LYS A 24 0.53 -2.09 -6.27
N LEU A 25 1.15 -2.61 -5.21
CA LEU A 25 1.63 -1.81 -4.08
C LEU A 25 2.73 -0.88 -4.57
N THR A 26 2.60 0.41 -4.27
CA THR A 26 3.64 1.42 -4.39
C THR A 26 3.91 2.01 -3.00
N ARG A 27 4.93 2.85 -2.86
CA ARG A 27 5.25 3.46 -1.56
C ARG A 27 4.15 4.38 -1.03
N THR A 28 3.16 4.69 -1.86
CA THR A 28 2.27 5.82 -1.66
C THR A 28 0.80 5.40 -1.56
N ASN A 29 0.47 4.18 -1.98
CA ASN A 29 -0.89 3.65 -1.98
C ASN A 29 -1.15 2.61 -0.87
N TRP A 30 -0.25 2.48 0.11
CA TRP A 30 -0.32 1.45 1.16
C TRP A 30 -1.71 1.31 1.80
N VAL A 31 -2.36 2.40 2.19
CA VAL A 31 -3.67 2.36 2.88
C VAL A 31 -4.76 1.75 1.98
N GLN A 32 -4.85 2.21 0.73
CA GLN A 32 -5.82 1.69 -0.23
C GLN A 32 -5.51 0.24 -0.60
N TRP A 33 -4.23 -0.05 -0.87
CA TRP A 33 -3.76 -1.38 -1.24
C TRP A 33 -3.99 -2.40 -0.12
N SER A 34 -3.63 -2.06 1.13
CA SER A 34 -3.77 -2.96 2.28
C SER A 34 -5.23 -3.26 2.60
N CYS A 35 -6.13 -2.29 2.41
CA CYS A 35 -7.57 -2.52 2.52
C CYS A 35 -8.06 -3.54 1.48
N GLN A 36 -7.67 -3.38 0.21
CA GLN A 36 -8.01 -4.34 -0.84
C GLN A 36 -7.42 -5.73 -0.57
N PHE A 37 -6.18 -5.81 -0.10
CA PHE A 37 -5.50 -7.08 0.18
C PHE A 37 -6.20 -7.81 1.32
N LYS A 38 -6.53 -7.07 2.39
CA LYS A 38 -7.23 -7.60 3.56
C LYS A 38 -8.61 -8.13 3.17
N ASN A 39 -9.38 -7.38 2.37
CA ASN A 39 -10.67 -7.84 1.87
C ASN A 39 -10.54 -9.11 1.03
N TYR A 40 -9.49 -9.21 0.22
CA TYR A 40 -9.21 -10.45 -0.51
C TYR A 40 -8.96 -11.63 0.45
N LEU A 41 -8.11 -11.46 1.47
CA LEU A 41 -7.84 -12.53 2.45
C LEU A 41 -9.10 -12.97 3.17
N ILE A 42 -9.93 -12.03 3.62
CA ILE A 42 -11.22 -12.31 4.26
C ILE A 42 -12.12 -13.13 3.32
N SER A 43 -12.22 -12.73 2.04
CA SER A 43 -13.02 -13.47 1.05
C SER A 43 -12.55 -14.90 0.79
N LYS A 44 -11.33 -15.23 1.20
CA LYS A 44 -10.70 -16.55 1.07
C LYS A 44 -10.57 -17.30 2.39
N GLY A 45 -11.06 -16.77 3.51
CA GLY A 45 -10.90 -17.37 4.85
C GLY A 45 -9.42 -17.47 5.28
N MET A 46 -8.64 -16.44 4.95
CA MET A 46 -7.21 -16.34 5.27
C MET A 46 -6.88 -15.09 6.10
N ASP A 47 -7.88 -14.49 6.74
CA ASP A 47 -7.74 -13.29 7.55
C ASP A 47 -6.92 -13.53 8.82
N ASP A 48 -6.92 -14.76 9.33
CA ASP A 48 -6.08 -15.22 10.44
C ASP A 48 -4.56 -15.07 10.16
N LEU A 49 -4.14 -15.00 8.90
CA LEU A 49 -2.75 -14.77 8.53
C LEU A 49 -2.27 -13.33 8.81
N LEU A 50 -3.19 -12.39 9.07
CA LEU A 50 -2.87 -11.01 9.43
C LEU A 50 -2.39 -10.88 10.87
N ASP A 51 -2.63 -11.91 11.69
CA ASP A 51 -2.22 -12.00 13.08
C ASP A 51 -0.99 -12.91 13.23
N PRO A 52 -0.18 -12.71 14.29
CA PRO A 52 0.97 -13.56 14.53
C PRO A 52 0.51 -15.00 14.83
N PRO A 53 0.92 -16.01 14.06
CA PRO A 53 0.51 -17.39 14.28
C PRO A 53 1.24 -18.00 15.48
N SER A 54 0.55 -18.86 16.25
CA SER A 54 1.18 -19.66 17.30
C SER A 54 2.14 -20.71 16.72
N GLU A 55 3.06 -21.21 17.54
CA GLU A 55 4.06 -22.20 17.10
C GLU A 55 3.45 -23.53 16.62
N ASP A 56 2.32 -23.93 17.21
CA ASP A 56 1.63 -25.16 16.82
C ASP A 56 0.93 -25.00 15.47
N VAL A 57 0.31 -23.83 15.23
CA VAL A 57 -0.35 -23.52 13.96
C VAL A 57 0.64 -23.48 12.80
N LYS A 58 1.86 -22.93 13.03
CA LYS A 58 2.93 -22.87 12.01
C LYS A 58 3.35 -24.24 11.45
N LYS A 59 3.16 -25.31 12.23
CA LYS A 59 3.55 -26.67 11.84
C LYS A 59 2.48 -27.38 11.01
N THR A 60 1.26 -26.86 10.98
CA THR A 60 0.16 -27.50 10.25
C THR A 60 0.34 -27.36 8.74
N ILE A 61 0.01 -28.42 8.00
CA ILE A 61 0.07 -28.43 6.54
C ILE A 61 -0.89 -27.37 5.97
N GLU A 62 -2.05 -27.23 6.59
CA GLU A 62 -3.06 -26.25 6.19
C GLU A 62 -2.55 -24.81 6.31
N PHE A 63 -1.92 -24.45 7.44
CA PHE A 63 -1.29 -23.14 7.59
C PHE A 63 -0.23 -22.91 6.53
N ASN A 64 0.67 -23.87 6.31
CA ASN A 64 1.76 -23.74 5.34
C ASN A 64 1.24 -23.50 3.92
N LYS A 65 0.16 -24.19 3.53
CA LYS A 65 -0.49 -24.01 2.23
C LYS A 65 -1.11 -22.62 2.09
N ARG A 66 -1.86 -22.16 3.10
CA ARG A 66 -2.50 -20.83 3.09
C ARG A 66 -1.46 -19.72 3.13
N ASN A 67 -0.46 -19.83 3.99
CA ASN A 67 0.68 -18.90 4.10
C ASN A 67 1.46 -18.82 2.78
N GLY A 68 1.75 -19.95 2.13
CA GLY A 68 2.41 -19.98 0.81
C GLY A 68 1.58 -19.29 -0.27
N GLY A 69 0.28 -19.58 -0.34
CA GLY A 69 -0.63 -18.92 -1.29
C GLY A 69 -0.73 -17.41 -1.07
N ALA A 70 -0.85 -16.97 0.19
CA ALA A 70 -0.89 -15.55 0.55
C ALA A 70 0.43 -14.85 0.21
N LEU A 71 1.59 -15.50 0.40
CA LEU A 71 2.89 -14.98 -0.02
C LEU A 71 2.98 -14.84 -1.54
N THR A 72 2.58 -15.87 -2.31
CA THR A 72 2.59 -15.79 -3.78
C THR A 72 1.72 -14.63 -4.27
N LEU A 73 0.54 -14.44 -3.67
CA LEU A 73 -0.32 -13.31 -3.99
C LEU A 73 0.34 -11.98 -3.63
N LEU A 74 0.89 -11.87 -2.42
CA LEU A 74 1.60 -10.68 -1.93
C LEU A 74 2.69 -10.29 -2.93
N TRP A 75 3.61 -11.19 -3.28
CA TRP A 75 4.65 -10.96 -4.28
C TRP A 75 4.08 -10.53 -5.64
N SER A 76 3.03 -11.19 -6.13
CA SER A 76 2.39 -10.82 -7.40
C SER A 76 1.74 -9.44 -7.38
N SER A 77 1.46 -8.89 -6.20
CA SER A 77 0.79 -7.61 -5.99
C SER A 77 1.73 -6.48 -5.58
N ILE A 78 3.04 -6.70 -5.51
CA ILE A 78 4.06 -5.69 -5.19
C ILE A 78 4.70 -5.12 -6.46
N SER A 79 5.09 -3.84 -6.45
CA SER A 79 5.87 -3.22 -7.52
C SER A 79 7.38 -3.46 -7.35
N THR A 80 8.11 -3.40 -8.45
CA THR A 80 9.57 -3.55 -8.49
C THR A 80 10.32 -2.54 -7.60
N GLU A 81 9.72 -1.38 -7.34
CA GLU A 81 10.28 -0.36 -6.43
C GLU A 81 10.37 -0.84 -4.98
N ILE A 82 9.55 -1.81 -4.58
CA ILE A 82 9.42 -2.30 -3.20
C ILE A 82 10.04 -3.70 -3.04
N GLU A 83 10.31 -4.40 -4.14
CA GLU A 83 10.93 -5.74 -4.11
C GLU A 83 12.22 -5.76 -3.28
N GLY A 84 13.03 -4.70 -3.35
CA GLY A 84 14.26 -4.56 -2.54
C GLY A 84 14.05 -4.57 -1.02
N VAL A 85 12.86 -4.16 -0.54
CA VAL A 85 12.49 -4.21 0.88
C VAL A 85 12.27 -5.65 1.37
N LEU A 86 12.03 -6.57 0.43
CA LEU A 86 11.60 -7.93 0.68
C LEU A 86 12.72 -8.96 0.46
N LEU A 87 13.85 -8.56 -0.12
CA LEU A 87 14.92 -9.45 -0.60
C LEU A 87 15.72 -10.22 0.47
N ASN A 88 15.32 -10.23 1.75
CA ASN A 88 16.23 -10.69 2.79
C ASN A 88 15.69 -11.63 3.88
N ASN A 89 14.54 -12.30 3.73
CA ASN A 89 14.09 -13.17 4.83
C ASN A 89 13.24 -14.41 4.50
N LYS A 90 13.50 -15.49 5.26
CA LYS A 90 12.66 -16.68 5.47
C LYS A 90 11.46 -16.37 6.39
N TYR A 91 10.59 -15.46 5.99
CA TYR A 91 9.49 -15.00 6.85
C TYR A 91 8.11 -15.47 6.37
N SER A 92 7.23 -15.76 7.34
CA SER A 92 5.80 -15.96 7.13
C SER A 92 5.14 -14.73 6.50
N PHE A 93 3.96 -14.91 5.92
CA PHE A 93 3.12 -13.84 5.38
C PHE A 93 2.96 -12.69 6.38
N TYR A 94 2.63 -12.99 7.63
CA TYR A 94 2.48 -12.01 8.72
C TYR A 94 3.68 -11.05 8.82
N ASN A 95 4.89 -11.59 8.82
CA ASN A 95 6.12 -10.80 8.96
C ASN A 95 6.35 -9.89 7.75
N TYR A 96 6.01 -10.36 6.55
CA TYR A 96 6.07 -9.55 5.33
C TYR A 96 5.03 -8.44 5.33
N TRP A 97 3.78 -8.78 5.68
CA TRP A 97 2.69 -7.82 5.83
C TRP A 97 3.04 -6.70 6.80
N PHE A 98 3.55 -7.05 7.98
CA PHE A 98 3.95 -6.11 9.01
C PHE A 98 5.13 -5.22 8.56
N ARG A 99 6.15 -5.80 7.91
CA ARG A 99 7.30 -5.03 7.39
C ARG A 99 6.88 -4.05 6.31
N LEU A 100 6.05 -4.47 5.36
CA LEU A 100 5.50 -3.57 4.34
C LEU A 100 4.70 -2.44 4.97
N GLY A 101 3.90 -2.74 6.00
CA GLY A 101 3.18 -1.72 6.76
C GLY A 101 4.10 -0.70 7.41
N ASN A 102 5.25 -1.13 7.96
CA ASN A 102 6.23 -0.20 8.51
C ASN A 102 6.92 0.64 7.42
N CYS A 103 7.34 0.01 6.33
CA CYS A 103 8.09 0.68 5.26
C CYS A 103 7.23 1.62 4.42
N CYS A 104 6.00 1.24 4.09
CA CYS A 104 5.12 1.94 3.16
C CYS A 104 3.97 2.69 3.86
N GLY A 105 3.58 2.29 5.08
CA GLY A 105 2.45 2.89 5.80
C GLY A 105 2.87 3.78 6.97
N LYS A 106 3.56 3.21 7.95
CA LYS A 106 3.89 3.85 9.23
C LYS A 106 4.95 4.93 9.09
N ASN A 107 6.04 4.64 8.37
CA ASN A 107 7.09 5.63 8.11
C ASN A 107 6.58 6.77 7.23
N PHE A 108 5.66 6.50 6.31
CA PHE A 108 5.10 7.53 5.43
C PHE A 108 4.28 8.57 6.20
N ILE A 109 3.38 8.14 7.10
CA ILE A 109 2.62 9.06 7.97
C ILE A 109 3.55 9.85 8.89
N VAL A 110 4.52 9.18 9.51
CA VAL A 110 5.51 9.83 10.37
C VAL A 110 6.31 10.88 9.58
N VAL A 111 6.74 10.57 8.37
CA VAL A 111 7.48 11.49 7.50
C VAL A 111 6.62 12.69 7.09
N ILE A 112 5.35 12.48 6.75
CA ILE A 112 4.41 13.59 6.49
C ILE A 112 4.28 14.48 7.73
N CYS A 113 3.99 13.89 8.89
CA CYS A 113 3.79 14.63 10.14
C CYS A 113 5.05 15.39 10.57
N GLN A 114 6.23 14.79 10.45
CA GLN A 114 7.50 15.45 10.74
C GLN A 114 7.78 16.61 9.78
N THR A 115 7.47 16.45 8.50
CA THR A 115 7.66 17.50 7.49
C THR A 115 6.70 18.67 7.74
N LEU A 116 5.44 18.37 8.07
CA LEU A 116 4.46 19.37 8.50
C LEU A 116 4.91 20.07 9.78
N GLN A 117 5.41 19.33 10.77
CA GLN A 117 5.89 19.92 12.02
C GLN A 117 7.08 20.88 11.78
N LYS A 118 8.02 20.51 10.90
CA LYS A 118 9.10 21.41 10.48
C LYS A 118 8.56 22.67 9.81
N LEU A 119 7.55 22.55 8.96
CA LEU A 119 6.93 23.68 8.28
C LEU A 119 6.25 24.65 9.25
N VAL A 120 5.39 24.14 10.15
CA VAL A 120 4.66 24.99 11.13
C VAL A 120 5.55 25.55 12.23
N SER A 121 6.68 24.89 12.51
CA SER A 121 7.66 25.35 13.50
C SER A 121 8.69 26.31 12.88
N LEU A 122 8.66 26.53 11.56
CA LEU A 122 9.59 27.43 10.88
C LEU A 122 9.26 28.88 11.27
N ARG A 123 10.06 29.44 12.17
CA ARG A 123 9.95 30.85 12.58
C ARG A 123 11.06 31.67 11.96
N TYR A 124 10.68 32.82 11.40
CA TYR A 124 11.67 33.79 10.94
C TYR A 124 12.46 34.30 12.16
N LYS A 125 13.79 34.32 12.02
CA LYS A 125 14.67 34.93 13.02
C LYS A 125 14.95 36.37 12.57
N PRO A 126 14.59 37.38 13.37
CA PRO A 126 14.97 38.77 13.10
C PRO A 126 16.49 38.86 12.90
N CYS A 127 16.91 39.76 12.01
CA CYS A 127 18.32 39.93 11.61
C CYS A 127 18.94 38.78 10.80
N SER A 128 18.13 37.80 10.35
CA SER A 128 18.54 36.80 9.35
C SER A 128 18.03 37.18 7.95
N SER A 129 18.62 36.60 6.90
CA SER A 129 18.16 36.84 5.52
C SER A 129 16.73 36.34 5.34
N LEU A 130 15.83 37.26 4.96
CA LEU A 130 14.43 36.95 4.66
C LEU A 130 14.32 36.03 3.43
N GLU A 131 15.13 36.29 2.40
CA GLU A 131 15.20 35.47 1.19
C GLU A 131 15.53 34.01 1.52
N LYS A 132 16.58 33.76 2.32
CA LYS A 132 16.92 32.40 2.78
C LYS A 132 15.80 31.74 3.59
N HIS A 133 15.05 32.52 4.37
CA HIS A 133 13.91 32.01 5.11
C HIS A 133 12.76 31.57 4.18
N ILE A 134 12.45 32.39 3.18
CA ILE A 134 11.45 32.10 2.15
C ILE A 134 11.84 30.88 1.33
N ASP A 135 13.11 30.78 0.92
CA ASP A 135 13.61 29.60 0.19
C ASP A 135 13.49 28.32 1.01
N ASN A 136 13.82 28.39 2.30
CA ASN A 136 13.68 27.24 3.19
C ASN A 136 12.21 26.85 3.39
N PHE A 137 11.32 27.84 3.52
CA PHE A 137 9.88 27.61 3.55
C PHE A 137 9.42 26.91 2.27
N HIS A 138 9.75 27.43 1.09
CA HIS A 138 9.38 26.83 -0.20
C HIS A 138 9.93 25.42 -0.35
N LYS A 139 11.17 25.17 0.07
CA LYS A 139 11.79 23.84 0.03
C LYS A 139 11.05 22.82 0.89
N ILE A 140 10.73 23.18 2.14
CA ILE A 140 9.99 22.29 3.06
C ILE A 140 8.55 22.11 2.56
N HIS A 141 7.91 23.17 2.09
CA HIS A 141 6.55 23.15 1.55
C HIS A 141 6.45 22.29 0.28
N ALA A 142 7.40 22.41 -0.66
CA ALA A 142 7.45 21.56 -1.86
C ALA A 142 7.70 20.09 -1.50
N SER A 143 8.55 19.82 -0.50
CA SER A 143 8.75 18.47 0.03
C SER A 143 7.46 17.91 0.63
N TYR A 144 6.75 18.70 1.44
CA TYR A 144 5.44 18.33 1.98
C TYR A 144 4.43 18.05 0.86
N LEU A 145 4.32 18.94 -0.14
CA LEU A 145 3.42 18.78 -1.27
C LEU A 145 3.73 17.51 -2.06
N SER A 146 5.00 17.25 -2.38
CA SER A 146 5.42 16.04 -3.08
C SER A 146 5.06 14.77 -2.31
N ILE A 147 5.32 14.73 -1.00
CA ILE A 147 4.94 13.58 -0.17
C ILE A 147 3.40 13.47 -0.09
N SER A 148 2.70 14.59 0.01
CA SER A 148 1.24 14.63 0.19
C SER A 148 0.45 14.25 -1.07
N ALA A 149 0.85 14.74 -2.24
CA ALA A 149 0.22 14.49 -3.53
C ALA A 149 0.34 13.02 -3.94
N ASN A 150 1.40 12.37 -3.48
CA ASN A 150 1.59 10.94 -3.62
C ASN A 150 0.63 10.13 -2.70
N SER A 151 0.11 10.73 -1.63
CA SER A 151 -0.85 10.07 -0.74
C SER A 151 -2.30 10.27 -1.21
N SER A 152 -3.02 9.19 -1.47
CA SER A 152 -4.49 9.24 -1.62
C SER A 152 -5.21 9.67 -0.32
N ILE A 153 -4.48 9.79 0.79
CA ILE A 153 -4.96 10.04 2.16
C ILE A 153 -5.29 11.53 2.35
N ILE A 154 -4.61 12.44 1.64
CA ILE A 154 -4.82 13.89 1.73
C ILE A 154 -5.91 14.34 0.74
N LYS A 155 -6.97 13.55 0.57
CA LYS A 155 -8.24 14.06 0.03
C LYS A 155 -9.16 14.59 1.14
N TYR A 156 -8.97 14.16 2.39
CA TYR A 156 -9.81 14.58 3.52
C TYR A 156 -9.22 15.75 4.33
N GLY A 157 -7.92 15.98 4.29
CA GLY A 157 -7.28 17.10 5.00
C GLY A 157 -7.47 18.45 4.31
N SER A 158 -7.57 18.47 2.98
CA SER A 158 -7.66 19.71 2.20
C SER A 158 -8.93 20.51 2.50
N SER A 159 -10.07 19.87 2.84
CA SER A 159 -11.29 20.60 3.21
C SER A 159 -11.18 21.31 4.56
N ILE A 160 -10.36 20.79 5.48
CA ILE A 160 -10.19 21.36 6.84
C ILE A 160 -9.28 22.59 6.80
N PHE A 161 -8.29 22.63 5.91
CA PHE A 161 -7.41 23.80 5.76
C PHE A 161 -8.04 24.91 4.89
N SER A 162 -8.80 24.56 3.85
CA SER A 162 -9.50 25.54 3.02
C SER A 162 -10.60 26.30 3.78
N SER A 163 -11.21 25.69 4.79
CA SER A 163 -12.29 26.33 5.58
C SER A 163 -11.78 27.28 6.68
N LYS A 164 -10.51 27.18 7.10
CA LYS A 164 -9.91 28.04 8.13
C LYS A 164 -9.14 29.25 7.61
N LEU A 165 -8.95 29.37 6.29
CA LEU A 165 -8.30 30.53 5.65
C LEU A 165 -9.32 31.54 5.09
N ALA A 166 -10.63 31.26 5.21
CA ALA A 166 -11.72 32.12 4.76
C ALA A 166 -12.47 32.80 5.93
N GLN A 167 -11.89 32.82 7.13
CA GLN A 167 -12.35 33.57 8.31
C GLN A 167 -11.23 34.49 8.79
#